data_AF-A0A1H3X445-F1
#
_entry.id   AF-A0A1H3X445-F1
#
_cell.length_a   1.000
_cell.length_b   1.000
_cell.length_c   1.000
_cell.angle_alpha   90.00
_cell.angle_beta   90.00
_cell.angle_gamma   90.00
#
_symmetry.space_group_name_H-M   'P 1'
#
loop_
_entity.id
_entity.type
_entity.pdbx_description
1 polymer ?
#
loop_
_entity_poly.entity_id
_entity_poly.type
_entity_poly.pdbx_seq_one_letter_code
_entity_poly.pdbx_strand_id
1 'polypeptide(L)'
;MRFPDAVTQLPQRSGRAIVSAENIATLEADFMLIYPHEGTAQDMESTPGYGELRQVKTGATVVGDMTLVQAINDPSARSRAWALDQLRTALSSVTPGS
;
A
#
# COMPACT_ATOMS: atom_id res chain seq x y z
N MET A 1 4.90 13.37 -0.50
CA MET A 1 4.20 12.15 -0.96
C MET A 1 3.00 12.61 -1.75
N ARG A 2 2.80 12.11 -2.97
CA ARG A 2 1.62 12.42 -3.78
C ARG A 2 0.77 11.16 -3.84
N PHE A 3 -0.52 11.28 -3.54
CA PHE A 3 -1.46 10.19 -3.68
C PHE A 3 -2.02 10.19 -5.11
N PRO A 4 -2.39 9.01 -5.66
CA PRO A 4 -3.00 8.93 -6.99
C PRO A 4 -4.25 9.80 -7.06
N ASP A 5 -4.40 10.60 -8.13
CA ASP A 5 -5.54 11.51 -8.29
C ASP A 5 -6.86 10.72 -8.21
N ALA A 6 -6.88 9.50 -8.78
CA ALA A 6 -8.01 8.58 -8.72
C ALA A 6 -8.43 8.20 -7.29
N VAL A 7 -7.50 8.12 -6.34
CA VAL A 7 -7.82 7.90 -4.91
C VAL A 7 -8.34 9.17 -4.27
N THR A 8 -7.73 10.32 -4.55
CA THR A 8 -8.11 11.61 -3.94
C THR A 8 -9.51 12.11 -4.34
N GLN A 9 -10.02 11.64 -5.49
CA GLN A 9 -11.35 11.99 -6.00
C GLN A 9 -12.48 11.12 -5.43
N LEU A 10 -12.15 10.01 -4.74
CA LEU A 10 -13.15 9.16 -4.10
C LEU A 10 -13.75 9.82 -2.85
N PRO A 11 -14.99 9.49 -2.47
CA PRO A 11 -15.54 9.89 -1.19
C PRO A 11 -14.62 9.50 -0.02
N GLN A 12 -14.11 10.50 0.70
CA GLN A 12 -13.18 10.31 1.80
C GLN A 12 -13.90 10.31 3.14
N ARG A 13 -13.48 9.44 4.05
CA ARG A 13 -13.83 9.49 5.48
C ARG A 13 -12.56 9.37 6.32
N SER A 14 -12.22 10.45 7.02
CA SER A 14 -11.04 10.51 7.90
C SER A 14 -9.72 10.10 7.22
N GLY A 15 -9.49 10.60 6.00
CA GLY A 15 -8.27 10.30 5.23
C GLY A 15 -8.24 8.89 4.61
N ARG A 16 -9.38 8.20 4.57
CA ARG A 16 -9.53 6.88 3.94
C ARG A 16 -10.56 6.96 2.82
N ALA A 17 -10.25 6.31 1.70
CA ALA A 17 -11.20 6.03 0.63
C ALA A 17 -11.59 4.56 0.66
N ILE A 18 -12.82 4.25 0.24
CA ILE A 18 -13.24 2.87 -0.04
C ILE A 18 -13.14 2.66 -1.55
N VAL A 19 -12.41 1.63 -1.96
CA VAL A 19 -12.27 1.21 -3.36
C VAL A 19 -12.93 -0.16 -3.48
N SER A 20 -13.84 -0.32 -4.43
CA SER A 20 -14.43 -1.62 -4.74
C SER A 20 -13.45 -2.50 -5.52
N ALA A 21 -13.57 -3.82 -5.39
CA ALA A 21 -12.61 -4.75 -5.98
C ALA A 21 -12.53 -4.64 -7.50
N GLU A 22 -13.63 -4.33 -8.18
CA GLU A 22 -13.65 -4.11 -9.63
C GLU A 22 -12.83 -2.87 -10.07
N ASN A 23 -12.55 -1.96 -9.14
CA ASN A 23 -11.78 -0.73 -9.38
C ASN A 23 -10.36 -0.81 -8.83
N ILE A 24 -9.81 -2.00 -8.61
CA ILE A 24 -8.49 -2.22 -8.00
C ILE A 24 -7.34 -1.46 -8.69
N ALA A 25 -7.43 -1.20 -9.99
CA ALA A 25 -6.47 -0.39 -10.75
C ALA A 25 -6.31 1.04 -10.21
N THR A 26 -7.28 1.54 -9.44
CA THR A 26 -7.21 2.83 -8.72
C THR A 26 -6.07 2.86 -7.70
N LEU A 27 -5.63 1.68 -7.24
CA LEU A 27 -4.53 1.53 -6.28
C LEU A 27 -3.14 1.54 -6.94
N GLU A 28 -3.04 1.74 -8.26
CA GLU A 28 -1.75 1.91 -8.95
C GLU A 28 -0.91 3.01 -8.29
N ALA A 29 0.32 2.64 -7.90
CA ALA A 29 1.24 3.51 -7.20
C ALA A 29 2.69 3.08 -7.45
N ASP A 30 3.63 3.95 -7.09
CA ASP A 30 5.06 3.61 -7.13
C ASP A 30 5.46 2.67 -5.97
N PHE A 31 4.72 2.71 -4.86
CA PHE A 31 4.91 1.88 -3.67
C PHE A 31 3.57 1.65 -2.97
N MET A 32 3.36 0.44 -2.43
CA MET A 32 2.18 0.11 -1.63
C MET A 32 2.55 -0.65 -0.35
N LEU A 33 2.08 -0.16 0.79
CA LEU A 33 1.96 -0.92 2.02
C LEU A 33 0.49 -1.30 2.20
N ILE A 34 0.22 -2.60 2.29
CA ILE A 34 -1.14 -3.12 2.44
C ILE A 34 -1.17 -4.18 3.55
N TYR A 35 -2.32 -4.34 4.20
CA TYR A 35 -2.54 -5.44 5.14
C TYR A 35 -3.96 -5.98 4.96
N PRO A 36 -4.17 -7.30 5.06
CA PRO A 36 -5.50 -7.86 5.14
C PRO A 36 -6.09 -7.52 6.50
N HIS A 37 -7.15 -6.70 6.53
CA HIS A 37 -7.90 -6.47 7.77
C HIS A 37 -8.69 -7.71 8.18
N GLU A 38 -9.18 -8.46 7.18
CA GLU A 38 -9.86 -9.73 7.30
C GLU A 38 -9.24 -10.73 6.32
N GLY A 39 -9.30 -12.02 6.63
CA GLY A 39 -8.73 -13.08 5.79
C GLY A 39 -7.20 -13.15 5.84
N THR A 40 -6.60 -13.72 4.79
CA THR A 40 -5.16 -13.93 4.66
C THR A 40 -4.55 -13.04 3.57
N ALA A 41 -3.22 -12.91 3.57
CA ALA A 41 -2.51 -12.27 2.47
C ALA A 41 -2.81 -12.95 1.12
N GLN A 42 -2.94 -14.27 1.12
CA GLN A 42 -3.23 -15.05 -0.08
C GLN A 42 -4.63 -14.75 -0.64
N ASP A 43 -5.63 -14.51 0.22
CA ASP A 43 -6.97 -14.10 -0.21
C ASP A 43 -6.93 -12.75 -0.92
N MET A 44 -6.19 -11.79 -0.36
CA MET A 44 -5.97 -10.48 -0.95
C MET A 44 -5.23 -10.58 -2.30
N GLU A 45 -4.14 -11.35 -2.36
CA GLU A 45 -3.35 -11.59 -3.58
C GLU A 45 -4.16 -12.27 -4.68
N SER A 46 -5.19 -13.04 -4.31
CA SER A 46 -6.10 -13.71 -5.25
C SER A 46 -7.16 -12.78 -5.84
N THR A 47 -7.21 -11.50 -5.43
CA THR A 47 -8.18 -10.53 -5.96
C THR A 47 -7.93 -10.30 -7.46
N PRO A 48 -8.95 -10.43 -8.32
CA PRO A 48 -8.79 -10.17 -9.75
C PRO A 48 -8.18 -8.79 -10.01
N GLY A 49 -7.09 -8.76 -10.79
CA GLY A 49 -6.35 -7.53 -11.12
C GLY A 49 -5.27 -7.13 -10.11
N TYR A 50 -5.17 -7.75 -8.92
CA TYR A 50 -4.12 -7.41 -7.94
C TYR A 50 -2.72 -7.66 -8.51
N GLY A 51 -2.48 -8.82 -9.11
CA GLY A 51 -1.20 -9.15 -9.76
C GLY A 51 -0.86 -8.27 -10.95
N GLU A 52 -1.83 -7.52 -11.48
CA GLU A 52 -1.62 -6.62 -12.62
C GLU A 52 -1.06 -5.25 -12.21
N LEU A 53 -1.16 -4.90 -10.93
CA LEU A 53 -0.69 -3.64 -10.39
C LEU A 53 0.84 -3.51 -10.54
N ARG A 54 1.31 -2.35 -11.01
CA ARG A 54 2.73 -2.05 -11.23
C ARG A 54 3.57 -2.35 -10.01
N GLN A 55 3.19 -1.84 -8.84
CA GLN A 55 3.93 -2.05 -7.60
C GLN A 55 4.00 -3.53 -7.19
N VAL A 56 3.02 -4.34 -7.57
CA VAL A 56 3.05 -5.79 -7.33
C VAL A 56 4.04 -6.44 -8.27
N LYS A 57 4.01 -6.10 -9.57
CA LYS A 57 4.94 -6.62 -10.58
C LYS A 57 6.40 -6.24 -10.32
N THR A 58 6.66 -5.05 -9.79
CA THR A 58 8.02 -4.55 -9.52
C THR A 58 8.55 -4.96 -8.14
N GLY A 59 7.74 -5.62 -7.31
CA GLY A 59 8.11 -5.92 -5.92
C GLY A 59 8.19 -4.68 -5.04
N ALA A 60 7.50 -3.60 -5.41
CA ALA A 60 7.33 -2.38 -4.60
C ALA A 60 6.08 -2.45 -3.69
N THR A 61 5.60 -3.66 -3.41
CA THR A 61 4.50 -3.93 -2.48
C THR A 61 5.04 -4.64 -1.24
N VAL A 62 4.62 -4.16 -0.06
CA VAL A 62 4.81 -4.85 1.21
C VAL A 62 3.46 -5.24 1.77
N VAL A 63 3.27 -6.55 2.00
CA VAL A 63 2.14 -7.05 2.80
C VAL A 63 2.57 -7.04 4.26
N GLY A 64 2.10 -6.02 4.99
CA GLY A 64 2.44 -5.80 6.39
C GLY A 64 1.48 -6.49 7.36
N ASP A 65 1.86 -6.46 8.64
CA ASP A 65 0.98 -6.76 9.75
C ASP A 65 0.39 -5.47 10.35
N MET A 66 -0.48 -5.63 11.34
CA MET A 66 -1.08 -4.50 12.04
C MET A 66 -0.03 -3.63 12.75
N THR A 67 1.09 -4.22 13.18
CA THR A 67 2.21 -3.49 13.82
C THR A 67 2.84 -2.49 12.85
N LEU A 68 3.20 -2.95 11.65
CA LEU A 68 3.81 -2.13 10.61
C LEU A 68 2.86 -1.02 10.15
N VAL A 69 1.58 -1.35 9.97
CA VAL A 69 0.58 -0.36 9.54
C VAL A 69 0.35 0.69 10.62
N GLN A 70 0.27 0.30 11.89
CA GLN A 70 0.13 1.26 12.99
C GLN A 70 1.35 2.16 13.11
N ALA A 71 2.55 1.61 12.90
CA ALA A 71 3.80 2.38 12.92
C ALA A 71 3.84 3.50 11.87
N ILE A 72 3.11 3.33 10.75
CA ILE A 72 2.95 4.31 9.68
C ILE A 72 1.77 5.28 9.95
N ASN A 73 0.63 4.76 10.42
CA ASN A 73 -0.60 5.55 10.62
C ASN A 73 -0.51 6.51 11.81
N ASP A 74 0.12 6.09 12.92
CA ASP A 74 0.30 6.91 14.12
C ASP A 74 1.78 6.90 14.56
N PRO A 75 2.64 7.65 13.85
CA PRO A 75 4.07 7.48 13.93
C PRO A 75 4.72 8.21 15.13
N SER A 76 5.49 7.46 15.93
CA SER A 76 6.50 8.00 16.85
C SER A 76 7.90 8.03 16.21
N ALA A 77 8.87 8.70 16.84
CA ALA A 77 10.25 8.69 16.35
C ALA A 77 10.83 7.27 16.22
N ARG A 78 10.53 6.40 17.19
CA ARG A 78 10.99 5.01 17.20
C ARG A 78 10.28 4.17 16.13
N SER A 79 8.95 4.30 16.02
CA SER A 79 8.18 3.51 15.06
C SER A 79 8.52 3.88 13.61
N ARG A 80 8.83 5.16 13.33
CA ARG A 80 9.31 5.58 12.01
C ARG A 80 10.64 4.94 11.64
N ALA A 81 11.62 4.97 12.53
CA ALA A 81 12.94 4.40 12.27
C ALA A 81 12.84 2.89 12.01
N TRP A 82 12.07 2.18 12.84
CA TRP A 82 11.83 0.75 12.65
C TRP A 82 11.06 0.46 11.36
N ALA A 83 9.97 1.17 11.06
CA ALA A 83 9.19 0.95 9.84
C ALA A 83 10.03 1.20 8.58
N LEU A 84 10.88 2.23 8.56
CA LEU A 84 11.80 2.47 7.43
C LEU A 84 12.78 1.33 7.21
N ASP A 85 13.23 0.67 8.28
CA ASP A 85 14.09 -0.51 8.17
C ASP A 85 13.33 -1.69 7.52
N GLN A 86 12.09 -1.92 7.95
CA GLN A 86 11.23 -2.97 7.36
C GLN A 86 10.91 -2.72 5.88
N LEU A 87 10.71 -1.45 5.51
CA LEU A 87 10.30 -1.06 4.16
C LEU A 87 11.47 -0.86 3.20
N ARG A 88 12.72 -0.88 3.68
CA ARG A 88 13.91 -0.45 2.94
C ARG A 88 14.07 -1.17 1.59
N THR A 89 13.88 -2.48 1.54
CA THR A 89 14.01 -3.27 0.31
C THR A 89 12.98 -2.85 -0.73
N ALA A 90 11.71 -2.77 -0.36
CA ALA A 90 10.63 -2.37 -1.27
C ALA A 90 10.72 -0.90 -1.68
N LEU A 91 11.19 -0.01 -0.80
CA LEU A 91 11.47 1.38 -1.18
C LEU A 91 12.64 1.51 -2.15
N SER A 92 13.57 0.55 -2.16
CA SER A 92 14.71 0.54 -3.09
C SER A 92 14.32 0.02 -4.48
N SER A 93 13.21 -0.72 -4.61
CA SER A 93 12.66 -1.14 -5.92
C SER A 93 11.79 -0.06 -6.57
N VAL A 94 11.47 1.01 -5.84
CA VAL A 94 10.80 2.19 -6.39
C VAL A 94 11.73 2.87 -7.38
N THR A 95 11.39 2.79 -8.66
CA THR A 95 12.08 3.56 -9.69
C THR A 95 11.45 4.95 -9.73
N PRO A 96 12.23 6.06 -9.75
CA PRO A 96 11.66 7.38 -9.96
C PRO A 96 10.86 7.40 -11.27
N GLY A 97 9.61 7.87 -11.21
CA GLY A 97 8.77 7.99 -12.40
C GLY A 97 9.45 8.82 -13.48
N SER A 98 9.34 8.35 -14.73
CA SER A 98 9.77 9.05 -15.95
C SER A 98 8.86 10.24 -16.24
#